data_AF-A0A2T4C2C1-F1
#
_entry.id   AF-A0A2T4C2C1-F1
#
_cell.length_a   1.000
_cell.length_b   1.000
_cell.length_c   1.000
_cell.angle_alpha   90.00
_cell.angle_beta   90.00
_cell.angle_gamma   90.00
#
_symmetry.space_group_name_H-M   'P 1'
#
loop_
_entity.id
_entity.type
_entity.pdbx_description
1 polymer ?
#
loop_
_entity_poly.entity_id
_entity_poly.type
_entity_poly.pdbx_seq_one_letter_code
_entity_poly.pdbx_strand_id
1 'polypeptide(L)'
;MASTEEPKFEGWVGLDKDAAKGNMVWQTYDVKPWEETDIDIKIHFGILFAKAMGADRVVAVSRRSDKRADALALGADEYIATAEDEDWATKHARTLDLIVCSISSSNMPLTEYIGLLKRDGVFVQLGLPDDGQFKVGAAPFAFGRRSLTGSLMGSPHEIREMLQLAADKGIKPWVELWPMSEANKAIVEMDAGKAKYRYVLVNNE
;
A
#
# COMPACT_ATOMS: atom_id res chain seq x y z
N MET A 1 29.84 -34.33 11.73
CA MET A 1 29.97 -34.05 10.28
C MET A 1 28.76 -33.20 9.91
N ALA A 2 28.95 -31.93 9.59
CA ALA A 2 27.87 -31.14 9.00
C ALA A 2 27.55 -31.73 7.62
N SER A 3 26.28 -31.98 7.31
CA SER A 3 25.90 -32.51 6.00
C SER A 3 26.34 -31.54 4.92
N THR A 4 27.06 -32.05 3.93
CA THR A 4 27.55 -31.32 2.75
C THR A 4 26.48 -31.21 1.64
N GLU A 5 25.21 -31.44 1.97
CA GLU A 5 24.13 -31.32 0.98
C GLU A 5 23.72 -29.85 0.85
N GLU A 6 23.72 -29.35 -0.39
CA GLU A 6 23.17 -28.04 -0.69
C GLU A 6 21.70 -27.98 -0.25
N PRO A 7 21.27 -26.86 0.37
CA PRO A 7 19.89 -26.73 0.83
C PRO A 7 18.94 -26.80 -0.37
N LYS A 8 18.00 -27.76 -0.32
CA LYS A 8 16.89 -27.83 -1.27
C LYS A 8 15.79 -26.88 -0.82
N PHE A 9 15.36 -26.02 -1.73
CA PHE A 9 14.25 -25.09 -1.48
C PHE A 9 13.01 -25.58 -2.20
N GLU A 10 11.90 -25.63 -1.46
CA GLU A 10 10.60 -26.04 -1.97
C GLU A 10 9.56 -24.98 -1.63
N GLY A 11 8.58 -24.80 -2.51
CA GLY A 11 7.53 -23.83 -2.30
C GLY A 11 6.59 -23.72 -3.49
N TRP A 12 5.61 -22.82 -3.36
CA TRP A 12 4.67 -22.50 -4.42
C TRP A 12 5.34 -21.65 -5.49
N VAL A 13 5.35 -22.16 -6.73
CA VAL A 13 5.94 -21.49 -7.89
C VAL A 13 4.84 -21.12 -8.88
N GLY A 14 4.81 -19.85 -9.29
CA GLY A 14 4.00 -19.38 -10.41
C GLY A 14 4.74 -19.56 -11.73
N LEU A 15 4.33 -20.54 -12.54
CA LEU A 15 5.01 -20.88 -13.80
C LEU A 15 4.55 -20.02 -14.98
N ASP A 16 3.38 -19.41 -14.87
CA ASP A 16 2.80 -18.54 -15.89
C ASP A 16 1.82 -17.53 -15.26
N LYS A 17 1.17 -16.72 -16.10
CA LYS A 17 0.19 -15.71 -15.69
C LYS A 17 -1.06 -16.28 -15.03
N ASP A 18 -1.40 -17.54 -15.26
CA ASP A 18 -2.58 -18.19 -14.70
C ASP A 18 -2.32 -18.66 -13.26
N ALA A 19 -1.08 -18.60 -12.77
CA ALA A 19 -0.74 -18.82 -11.36
C ALA A 19 -1.53 -17.93 -10.40
N ALA A 20 -1.78 -16.67 -10.78
CA ALA A 20 -2.58 -15.73 -10.00
C ALA A 20 -4.04 -16.19 -9.78
N LYS A 21 -4.53 -17.12 -10.60
CA LYS A 21 -5.87 -17.74 -10.47
C LYS A 21 -5.87 -18.96 -9.53
N GLY A 22 -4.83 -19.12 -8.71
CA GLY A 22 -4.68 -20.25 -7.79
C GLY A 22 -4.10 -21.51 -8.44
N ASN A 23 -3.29 -21.34 -9.48
CA ASN A 23 -2.63 -22.44 -10.21
C ASN A 23 -1.12 -22.52 -9.93
N MET A 24 -0.63 -22.00 -8.79
CA MET A 24 0.75 -22.23 -8.39
C MET A 24 0.99 -23.71 -8.12
N VAL A 25 2.21 -24.17 -8.37
CA VAL A 25 2.60 -25.58 -8.19
C VAL A 25 3.64 -25.67 -7.07
N TRP A 26 3.45 -26.62 -6.16
CA TRP A 26 4.48 -26.92 -5.15
C TRP A 26 5.61 -27.72 -5.81
N GLN A 27 6.81 -27.14 -5.87
CA GLN A 27 7.97 -27.80 -6.44
C GLN A 27 9.28 -27.30 -5.82
N THR A 28 10.37 -28.02 -6.08
CA THR A 28 11.73 -27.56 -5.79
C THR A 28 12.10 -26.46 -6.78
N TYR A 29 12.83 -25.44 -6.33
CA TYR A 29 13.29 -24.34 -7.18
C TYR A 29 14.65 -23.80 -6.74
N ASP A 30 15.37 -23.19 -7.67
CA ASP A 30 16.60 -22.46 -7.38
C ASP A 30 16.25 -21.06 -6.88
N VAL A 31 16.72 -20.72 -5.69
CA VAL A 31 16.42 -19.42 -5.08
C VAL A 31 17.23 -18.34 -5.78
N LYS A 32 16.56 -17.28 -6.21
CA LYS A 32 17.24 -16.06 -6.65
C LYS A 32 18.12 -15.54 -5.50
N PRO A 33 19.37 -15.10 -5.77
CA PRO A 33 20.15 -14.39 -4.77
C PRO A 33 19.35 -13.23 -4.18
N TRP A 34 19.34 -13.12 -2.85
CA TRP A 34 18.63 -12.04 -2.16
C TRP A 34 19.20 -10.68 -2.57
N GLU A 35 18.33 -9.77 -2.98
CA GLU A 35 18.68 -8.38 -3.23
C GLU A 35 18.05 -7.50 -2.14
N GLU A 36 18.75 -6.45 -1.70
CA GLU A 36 18.22 -5.55 -0.66
C GLU A 36 16.90 -4.83 -1.08
N THR A 37 16.44 -5.02 -2.32
CA THR A 37 15.20 -4.48 -2.90
C THR A 37 13.97 -5.38 -2.72
N ASP A 38 14.08 -6.56 -2.11
CA ASP A 38 12.99 -7.56 -2.09
C ASP A 38 11.90 -7.32 -1.00
N ILE A 39 11.65 -6.06 -0.59
CA ILE A 39 10.67 -5.71 0.46
C ILE A 39 9.57 -4.77 -0.10
N ASP A 40 8.32 -5.25 -0.12
CA ASP A 40 7.12 -4.47 -0.49
C ASP A 40 6.14 -4.34 0.70
N ILE A 41 5.91 -3.10 1.15
CA ILE A 41 5.00 -2.73 2.25
C ILE A 41 3.86 -1.87 1.68
N LYS A 42 2.61 -2.26 1.97
CA LYS A 42 1.39 -1.60 1.43
C LYS A 42 0.65 -0.74 2.46
N ILE A 43 -0.60 -0.37 2.18
CA ILE A 43 -1.17 0.98 2.35
C ILE A 43 -1.68 1.32 3.76
N HIS A 44 -2.23 0.35 4.51
CA HIS A 44 -2.77 0.62 5.86
C HIS A 44 -1.67 1.09 6.83
N PHE A 45 -0.42 0.72 6.55
CA PHE A 45 0.75 1.22 7.23
C PHE A 45 0.89 2.74 7.13
N GLY A 46 0.40 3.39 6.07
CA GLY A 46 0.49 4.84 5.92
C GLY A 46 -0.17 5.60 7.07
N ILE A 47 -1.34 5.14 7.54
CA ILE A 47 -2.03 5.73 8.69
C ILE A 47 -1.19 5.50 9.97
N LEU A 48 -0.76 4.26 10.18
CA LEU A 48 0.03 3.87 11.36
C LEU A 48 1.33 4.68 11.47
N PHE A 49 2.08 4.79 10.38
CA PHE A 49 3.33 5.55 10.35
C PHE A 49 3.10 7.05 10.45
N ALA A 50 2.08 7.61 9.78
CA ALA A 50 1.79 9.03 9.90
C ALA A 50 1.49 9.43 11.36
N LYS A 51 0.72 8.62 12.10
CA LYS A 51 0.48 8.85 13.54
C LYS A 51 1.73 8.64 14.37
N ALA A 52 2.51 7.58 14.10
CA ALA A 52 3.75 7.31 14.82
C ALA A 52 4.83 8.40 14.63
N MET A 53 4.83 9.05 13.47
CA MET A 53 5.69 10.19 13.12
C MET A 53 5.16 11.53 13.66
N GLY A 54 3.97 11.55 14.28
CA GLY A 54 3.40 12.74 14.91
C GLY A 54 2.69 13.69 13.96
N ALA A 55 2.10 13.21 12.86
CA ALA A 55 1.25 14.04 12.02
C ALA A 55 0.05 14.57 12.82
N ASP A 56 -0.11 15.91 12.82
CA ASP A 56 -1.18 16.60 13.56
C ASP A 56 -2.58 16.13 13.16
N ARG A 57 -2.77 15.80 11.88
CA ARG A 57 -4.03 15.31 11.31
C ARG A 57 -3.75 14.31 10.19
N VAL A 58 -4.36 13.13 10.27
CA VAL A 58 -4.32 12.07 9.27
C VAL A 58 -5.71 11.87 8.69
N VAL A 59 -5.83 12.01 7.37
CA VAL A 59 -7.09 11.82 6.64
C VAL A 59 -6.99 10.60 5.75
N ALA A 60 -7.87 9.63 5.99
CA ALA A 60 -8.03 8.49 5.10
C ALA A 60 -9.00 8.84 3.98
N VAL A 61 -8.61 8.60 2.73
CA VAL A 61 -9.47 8.85 1.56
C VAL A 61 -9.72 7.53 0.85
N SER A 62 -10.98 7.19 0.65
CA SER A 62 -11.39 6.04 -0.15
C SER A 62 -12.65 6.33 -0.95
N ARG A 63 -13.04 5.40 -1.83
CA ARG A 63 -14.25 5.57 -2.65
C ARG A 63 -15.53 5.44 -1.84
N ARG A 64 -15.61 4.42 -0.98
CA ARG A 64 -16.81 4.03 -0.22
C ARG A 64 -16.54 4.12 1.28
N SER A 65 -17.58 4.11 2.10
CA SER A 65 -17.48 4.20 3.56
C SER A 65 -17.20 2.87 4.29
N ASP A 66 -17.11 1.76 3.55
CA ASP A 66 -16.88 0.40 4.07
C ASP A 66 -15.62 0.26 4.93
N LYS A 67 -14.60 1.08 4.68
CA LYS A 67 -13.32 1.09 5.44
C LYS A 67 -13.23 2.21 6.48
N ARG A 68 -14.32 2.97 6.72
CA ARG A 68 -14.30 4.11 7.65
C ARG A 68 -13.93 3.67 9.07
N ALA A 69 -14.61 2.65 9.59
CA ALA A 69 -14.39 2.19 10.96
C ALA A 69 -12.94 1.73 11.17
N ASP A 70 -12.42 0.92 10.23
CA ASP A 70 -11.05 0.43 10.29
C ASP A 70 -10.03 1.56 10.18
N ALA A 71 -10.23 2.53 9.28
CA ALA A 71 -9.33 3.67 9.13
C ALA A 71 -9.24 4.53 10.41
N LEU A 72 -10.39 4.76 11.07
CA LEU A 72 -10.42 5.47 12.36
C LEU A 72 -9.75 4.64 13.46
N ALA A 73 -9.97 3.32 13.48
CA ALA A 73 -9.32 2.41 14.43
C ALA A 73 -7.80 2.31 14.24
N LEU A 74 -7.31 2.44 13.00
CA LEU A 74 -5.89 2.56 12.66
C LEU A 74 -5.28 3.91 13.08
N GLY A 75 -6.10 4.89 13.42
CA GLY A 75 -5.67 6.19 13.94
C GLY A 75 -5.88 7.37 12.99
N ALA A 76 -6.61 7.22 11.88
CA ALA A 76 -7.01 8.37 11.09
C ALA A 76 -7.94 9.27 11.92
N ASP A 77 -7.73 10.59 11.83
CA ASP A 77 -8.57 11.58 12.51
C ASP A 77 -9.85 11.87 11.71
N GLU A 78 -9.81 11.61 10.41
CA GLU A 78 -10.92 11.85 9.50
C GLU A 78 -10.95 10.85 8.34
N TYR A 79 -12.13 10.65 7.77
CA TYR A 79 -12.34 9.78 6.61
C TYR A 79 -13.24 10.41 5.55
N ILE A 80 -12.75 10.43 4.31
CA ILE A 80 -13.45 10.92 3.12
C ILE A 80 -13.87 9.73 2.25
N ALA A 81 -15.15 9.66 1.90
CA ALA A 81 -15.73 8.68 0.99
C ALA A 81 -16.12 9.35 -0.33
N THR A 82 -15.24 9.35 -1.33
CA THR A 82 -15.35 10.21 -2.51
C THR A 82 -16.54 9.88 -3.43
N ALA A 83 -17.12 8.69 -3.33
CA ALA A 83 -18.32 8.31 -4.09
C ALA A 83 -19.62 8.53 -3.30
N GLU A 84 -19.54 8.99 -2.05
CA GLU A 84 -20.67 9.17 -1.13
C GLU A 84 -20.77 10.59 -0.56
N ASP A 85 -19.71 11.40 -0.68
CA ASP A 85 -19.66 12.82 -0.30
C ASP A 85 -19.44 13.64 -1.58
N GLU A 86 -20.52 14.13 -2.23
CA GLU A 86 -20.43 14.81 -3.54
C GLU A 86 -19.55 16.06 -3.52
N ASP A 87 -19.50 16.76 -2.39
CA ASP A 87 -18.78 18.01 -2.20
C ASP A 87 -17.38 17.82 -1.57
N TRP A 88 -16.88 16.58 -1.46
CA TRP A 88 -15.61 16.28 -0.80
C TRP A 88 -14.45 17.17 -1.28
N ALA A 89 -14.36 17.39 -2.59
CA ALA A 89 -13.27 18.13 -3.21
C ALA A 89 -13.26 19.60 -2.81
N THR A 90 -14.43 20.23 -2.66
CA THR A 90 -14.57 21.64 -2.29
C THR A 90 -14.50 21.81 -0.77
N LYS A 91 -15.18 20.94 -0.02
CA LYS A 91 -15.21 20.91 1.45
C LYS A 91 -13.83 20.72 2.08
N HIS A 92 -12.99 19.88 1.48
CA HIS A 92 -11.65 19.57 1.99
C HIS A 92 -10.53 20.28 1.20
N ALA A 93 -10.88 21.23 0.33
CA ALA A 93 -9.91 21.96 -0.50
C ALA A 93 -8.86 22.69 0.37
N ARG A 94 -7.59 22.56 -0.02
CA ARG A 94 -6.46 23.23 0.64
C ARG A 94 -6.35 22.92 2.14
N THR A 95 -6.56 21.66 2.53
CA THR A 95 -6.47 21.22 3.93
C THR A 95 -5.29 20.27 4.21
N LEU A 96 -4.67 19.68 3.19
CA LEU A 96 -3.62 18.68 3.34
C LEU A 96 -2.25 19.21 2.90
N ASP A 97 -1.19 18.89 3.63
CA ASP A 97 0.18 19.26 3.24
C ASP A 97 0.82 18.19 2.33
N LEU A 98 0.45 16.92 2.54
CA LEU A 98 0.96 15.76 1.82
C LEU A 98 -0.20 14.79 1.52
N ILE A 99 -0.21 14.23 0.31
CA ILE A 99 -1.05 13.08 -0.04
C ILE A 99 -0.13 11.97 -0.52
N VAL A 100 -0.19 10.81 0.14
CA VAL A 100 0.44 9.58 -0.32
C VAL A 100 -0.63 8.73 -0.97
N CYS A 101 -0.62 8.66 -2.30
CA CYS A 101 -1.64 8.01 -3.10
C CYS A 101 -1.20 6.63 -3.56
N SER A 102 -1.94 5.62 -3.14
CA SER A 102 -1.70 4.22 -3.50
C SER A 102 -2.80 3.65 -4.41
N ILE A 103 -3.56 4.50 -5.07
CA ILE A 103 -4.61 4.08 -6.00
C ILE A 103 -3.94 3.66 -7.32
N SER A 104 -4.20 2.41 -7.74
CA SER A 104 -3.76 1.87 -9.03
C SER A 104 -4.91 1.87 -10.04
N SER A 105 -5.41 3.07 -10.38
CA SER A 105 -6.34 3.27 -11.51
C SER A 105 -6.19 4.68 -12.08
N SER A 106 -6.17 4.77 -13.40
CA SER A 106 -6.10 6.02 -14.16
C SER A 106 -7.40 6.84 -14.12
N ASN A 107 -8.51 6.23 -13.67
CA ASN A 107 -9.81 6.89 -13.55
C ASN A 107 -9.99 7.70 -12.26
N MET A 108 -9.00 7.69 -11.37
CA MET A 108 -9.02 8.51 -10.15
C MET A 108 -9.01 10.01 -10.51
N PRO A 109 -9.90 10.84 -9.92
CA PRO A 109 -10.02 12.26 -10.24
C PRO A 109 -8.83 13.08 -9.71
N LEU A 110 -7.66 12.94 -10.35
CA LEU A 110 -6.38 13.46 -9.84
C LEU A 110 -6.40 14.98 -9.64
N THR A 111 -7.08 15.73 -10.51
CA THR A 111 -7.19 17.20 -10.39
C THR A 111 -7.82 17.62 -9.05
N GLU A 112 -8.86 16.91 -8.63
CA GLU A 112 -9.61 17.13 -7.40
C GLU A 112 -8.77 16.77 -6.17
N TYR A 113 -8.02 15.67 -6.23
CA TYR A 113 -7.07 15.31 -5.16
C TYR A 113 -5.95 16.35 -5.01
N ILE A 114 -5.39 16.86 -6.11
CA ILE A 114 -4.44 17.98 -6.05
C ILE A 114 -5.11 19.22 -5.45
N GLY A 115 -6.41 19.42 -5.68
CA GLY A 115 -7.21 20.47 -5.06
C GLY A 115 -7.25 20.44 -3.53
N LEU A 116 -7.15 19.25 -2.92
CA LEU A 116 -7.10 19.08 -1.46
C LEU A 116 -5.81 19.62 -0.83
N LEU A 117 -4.72 19.67 -1.59
CA LEU A 117 -3.43 20.12 -1.08
C LEU A 117 -3.44 21.62 -0.79
N LYS A 118 -2.80 22.04 0.30
CA LYS A 118 -2.49 23.44 0.60
C LYS A 118 -1.54 24.02 -0.46
N ARG A 119 -1.22 25.30 -0.31
CA ARG A 119 -0.11 25.89 -1.08
C ARG A 119 1.18 25.13 -0.73
N ASP A 120 1.99 24.83 -1.75
CA ASP A 120 3.23 24.04 -1.63
C ASP A 120 3.03 22.57 -1.24
N GLY A 121 1.79 22.09 -1.22
CA GLY A 121 1.52 20.69 -0.88
C GLY A 121 2.00 19.72 -1.95
N VAL A 122 2.32 18.49 -1.52
CA VAL A 122 2.91 17.45 -2.37
C VAL A 122 1.96 16.26 -2.49
N PHE A 123 1.75 15.81 -3.73
CA PHE A 123 1.10 14.54 -4.03
C PHE A 123 2.16 13.52 -4.45
N VAL A 124 2.25 12.40 -3.72
CA VAL A 124 3.17 11.30 -3.98
C VAL A 124 2.38 10.11 -4.51
N GLN A 125 2.56 9.80 -5.79
CA GLN A 125 1.96 8.63 -6.43
C GLN A 125 2.81 7.39 -6.18
N LEU A 126 2.23 6.38 -5.55
CA LEU A 126 2.82 5.05 -5.34
C LEU A 126 2.13 3.98 -6.19
N GLY A 127 0.83 4.15 -6.46
CA GLY A 127 0.08 3.21 -7.30
C GLY A 127 0.54 3.26 -8.76
N LEU A 128 0.61 2.10 -9.40
CA LEU A 128 0.96 1.97 -10.82
C LEU A 128 -0.27 1.47 -11.58
N PRO A 129 -1.09 2.37 -12.16
CA PRO A 129 -2.21 1.94 -13.00
C PRO A 129 -1.70 1.30 -14.29
N ASP A 130 -2.32 0.17 -14.66
CA ASP A 130 -2.13 -0.51 -15.94
C ASP A 130 -3.30 -0.25 -16.92
N ASP A 131 -4.33 0.47 -16.46
CA ASP A 131 -5.56 0.76 -17.20
C ASP A 131 -5.52 2.07 -18.02
N GLY A 132 -4.41 2.82 -18.00
CA GLY A 132 -4.25 4.04 -18.79
C GLY A 132 -3.30 5.09 -18.21
N GLN A 133 -3.40 6.33 -18.71
CA GLN A 133 -2.61 7.48 -18.28
C GLN A 133 -3.42 8.43 -17.39
N PHE A 134 -2.75 9.11 -16.46
CA PHE A 134 -3.37 10.16 -15.66
C PHE A 134 -3.78 11.38 -16.50
N LYS A 135 -4.91 11.97 -16.12
CA LYS A 135 -5.36 13.28 -16.63
C LYS A 135 -5.34 14.27 -15.48
N VAL A 136 -4.64 15.40 -15.66
CA VAL A 136 -4.55 16.43 -14.61
C VAL A 136 -4.62 17.84 -15.17
N GLY A 137 -5.43 18.68 -14.55
CA GLY A 137 -5.52 20.09 -14.90
C GLY A 137 -4.35 20.91 -14.36
N ALA A 138 -3.91 21.93 -15.11
CA ALA A 138 -2.78 22.78 -14.73
C ALA A 138 -3.09 23.79 -13.61
N ALA A 139 -4.34 24.26 -13.51
CA ALA A 139 -4.72 25.34 -12.61
C ALA A 139 -4.42 25.06 -11.12
N PRO A 140 -4.74 23.87 -10.56
CA PRO A 140 -4.38 23.54 -9.19
C PRO A 140 -2.88 23.66 -8.88
N PHE A 141 -2.01 23.37 -9.85
CA PHE A 141 -0.56 23.52 -9.70
C PHE A 141 -0.16 24.98 -9.74
N ALA A 142 -0.61 25.73 -10.76
CA ALA A 142 -0.21 27.12 -10.95
C ALA A 142 -0.63 28.03 -9.77
N PHE A 143 -1.88 27.92 -9.31
CA PHE A 143 -2.39 28.76 -8.22
C PHE A 143 -1.93 28.28 -6.83
N GLY A 144 -1.65 26.99 -6.69
CA GLY A 144 -1.26 26.35 -5.43
C GLY A 144 0.23 26.12 -5.25
N ARG A 145 1.07 26.30 -6.28
CA ARG A 145 2.48 25.85 -6.29
C ARG A 145 2.66 24.40 -5.83
N ARG A 146 1.72 23.54 -6.18
CA ARG A 146 1.71 22.14 -5.73
C ARG A 146 2.64 21.29 -6.57
N SER A 147 3.01 20.12 -6.05
CA SER A 147 3.87 19.18 -6.75
C SER A 147 3.21 17.80 -6.89
N LEU A 148 3.47 17.14 -8.01
CA LEU A 148 3.17 15.74 -8.25
C LEU A 148 4.50 15.00 -8.42
N THR A 149 4.74 14.00 -7.59
CA THR A 149 5.94 13.16 -7.60
C THR A 149 5.56 11.69 -7.43
N GLY A 150 6.53 10.79 -7.50
CA GLY A 150 6.34 9.37 -7.25
C GLY A 150 7.45 8.76 -6.40
N SER A 151 7.16 7.59 -5.82
CA SER A 151 8.13 6.74 -5.14
C SER A 151 7.73 5.28 -5.34
N LEU A 152 8.71 4.39 -5.37
CA LEU A 152 8.48 2.95 -5.57
C LEU A 152 8.87 2.16 -4.32
N MET A 153 10.15 2.23 -3.93
CA MET A 153 10.67 1.58 -2.72
C MET A 153 11.69 2.49 -2.06
N GLY A 154 11.81 2.35 -0.73
CA GLY A 154 12.87 3.01 0.04
C GLY A 154 14.20 2.28 -0.14
N SER A 155 15.29 3.01 0.07
CA SER A 155 16.63 2.44 0.18
C SER A 155 16.72 1.48 1.38
N PRO A 156 17.69 0.55 1.37
CA PRO A 156 17.91 -0.37 2.49
C PRO A 156 18.19 0.33 3.82
N HIS A 157 18.73 1.55 3.76
CA HIS A 157 18.90 2.39 4.95
C HIS A 157 17.56 2.90 5.47
N GLU A 158 16.73 3.51 4.62
CA GLU A 158 15.39 3.99 4.99
C GLU A 158 14.49 2.85 5.49
N ILE A 159 14.61 1.65 4.92
CA ILE A 159 13.87 0.47 5.40
C ILE A 159 14.28 0.12 6.84
N ARG A 160 15.58 0.16 7.17
CA ARG A 160 16.05 -0.08 8.54
C ARG A 160 15.53 0.99 9.50
N GLU A 161 15.53 2.26 9.11
CA GLU A 161 14.96 3.36 9.92
C GLU A 161 13.45 3.18 10.14
N MET A 162 12.71 2.81 9.11
CA MET A 162 11.27 2.51 9.20
C MET A 162 10.99 1.34 10.15
N LEU A 163 11.78 0.26 10.07
CA LEU A 163 11.65 -0.89 10.97
C LEU A 163 12.00 -0.50 12.42
N GLN A 164 13.02 0.33 12.63
CA GLN A 164 13.37 0.84 13.94
C GLN A 164 12.24 1.70 14.53
N LEU A 165 11.66 2.61 13.73
CA LEU A 165 10.51 3.40 14.14
C LEU A 165 9.31 2.51 14.52
N ALA A 166 9.06 1.45 13.73
CA ALA A 166 8.01 0.49 14.03
C ALA A 166 8.24 -0.22 15.37
N ALA A 167 9.48 -0.62 15.67
CA ALA A 167 9.86 -1.20 16.94
C ALA A 167 9.69 -0.19 18.10
N ASP A 168 10.21 1.02 17.95
CA ASP A 168 10.21 2.06 18.98
C ASP A 168 8.80 2.54 19.35
N LYS A 169 7.91 2.62 18.34
CA LYS A 169 6.52 3.09 18.51
C LYS A 169 5.51 1.97 18.66
N GLY A 170 5.95 0.71 18.63
CA GLY A 170 5.08 -0.46 18.74
C GLY A 170 4.06 -0.56 17.60
N ILE A 171 4.42 -0.15 16.39
CA ILE A 171 3.56 -0.22 15.21
C ILE A 171 3.34 -1.70 14.86
N LYS A 172 2.08 -2.13 14.87
CA LYS A 172 1.71 -3.50 14.51
C LYS A 172 0.82 -3.50 13.27
N PRO A 173 1.17 -4.25 12.22
CA PRO A 173 0.32 -4.37 11.04
C PRO A 173 -0.96 -5.14 11.35
N TRP A 174 -2.00 -4.84 10.59
CA TRP A 174 -3.23 -5.64 10.61
C TRP A 174 -3.10 -6.73 9.56
N VAL A 175 -2.89 -7.96 10.04
CA VAL A 175 -2.59 -9.13 9.22
C VAL A 175 -3.60 -10.23 9.47
N GLU A 176 -3.82 -11.04 8.46
CA GLU A 176 -4.51 -12.32 8.57
C GLU A 176 -3.51 -13.42 8.22
N LEU A 177 -3.30 -14.33 9.16
CA LEU A 177 -2.37 -15.44 8.96
C LEU A 177 -3.05 -16.52 8.14
N TRP A 178 -2.36 -16.99 7.11
CA TRP A 178 -2.81 -18.07 6.23
C TRP A 178 -1.78 -19.19 6.25
N PRO A 179 -2.19 -20.47 6.34
CA PRO A 179 -1.24 -21.57 6.19
C PRO A 179 -0.57 -21.49 4.82
N MET A 180 0.75 -21.73 4.77
CA MET A 180 1.51 -21.78 3.51
C MET A 180 0.88 -22.77 2.53
N SER A 181 0.31 -23.88 3.02
CA SER A 181 -0.42 -24.87 2.21
C SER A 181 -1.66 -24.31 1.50
N GLU A 182 -2.21 -23.17 1.93
CA GLU A 182 -3.37 -22.51 1.31
C GLU A 182 -2.99 -21.34 0.37
N ALA A 183 -1.72 -21.19 -0.02
CA ALA A 183 -1.26 -20.06 -0.83
C ALA A 183 -2.10 -19.83 -2.11
N ASN A 184 -2.49 -20.90 -2.81
CA ASN A 184 -3.34 -20.83 -4.01
C ASN A 184 -4.72 -20.23 -3.74
N LYS A 185 -5.29 -20.48 -2.57
CA LYS A 185 -6.57 -19.88 -2.17
C LYS A 185 -6.38 -18.45 -1.70
N ALA A 186 -5.33 -18.21 -0.92
CA ALA A 186 -5.00 -16.88 -0.39
C ALA A 186 -4.80 -15.84 -1.51
N ILE A 187 -4.10 -16.19 -2.60
CA ILE A 187 -3.87 -15.28 -3.73
C ILE A 187 -5.18 -14.89 -4.44
N VAL A 188 -6.09 -15.86 -4.65
CA VAL A 188 -7.39 -15.64 -5.30
C VAL A 188 -8.30 -14.77 -4.42
N GLU A 189 -8.35 -15.04 -3.12
CA GLU A 189 -9.14 -14.24 -2.16
C GLU A 189 -8.58 -12.81 -2.03
N MET A 190 -7.26 -12.65 -2.05
CA MET A 190 -6.60 -11.35 -2.05
C MET A 190 -6.93 -10.56 -3.32
N ASP A 191 -6.84 -11.19 -4.50
CA ASP A 191 -7.18 -10.57 -5.79
C ASP A 191 -8.66 -10.14 -5.84
N ALA A 192 -9.55 -10.95 -5.27
CA ALA A 192 -10.97 -10.63 -5.08
C ALA A 192 -11.21 -9.49 -4.05
N GLY A 193 -10.17 -8.91 -3.46
CA GLY A 193 -10.25 -7.78 -2.54
C GLY A 193 -10.78 -8.14 -1.14
N LYS A 194 -10.74 -9.42 -0.76
CA LYS A 194 -11.30 -9.90 0.51
C LYS A 194 -10.36 -9.74 1.69
N ALA A 195 -9.06 -9.54 1.44
CA ALA A 195 -8.08 -9.31 2.50
C ALA A 195 -8.33 -7.99 3.26
N LYS A 196 -8.24 -8.08 4.59
CA LYS A 196 -8.35 -6.97 5.54
C LYS A 196 -7.20 -7.02 6.55
N TYR A 197 -5.98 -6.61 6.22
CA TYR A 197 -5.52 -5.90 5.01
C TYR A 197 -4.34 -6.57 4.31
N ARG A 198 -3.65 -7.47 5.00
CA ARG A 198 -2.49 -8.19 4.48
C ARG A 198 -2.61 -9.64 4.89
N TYR A 199 -2.67 -10.52 3.90
CA TYR A 199 -2.45 -11.94 4.15
C TYR A 199 -0.96 -12.18 4.37
N VAL A 200 -0.63 -12.94 5.42
CA VAL A 200 0.73 -13.38 5.73
C VAL A 200 0.72 -14.90 5.73
N LEU A 201 1.42 -15.48 4.76
CA LEU A 201 1.59 -16.93 4.70
C LEU A 201 2.57 -17.36 5.79
N VAL A 202 2.16 -18.34 6.60
CA VAL A 202 2.96 -18.90 7.68
C VAL A 202 3.21 -20.38 7.43
N ASN A 203 4.43 -20.83 7.67
CA ASN A 203 4.69 -22.27 7.75
C ASN A 203 4.02 -22.80 9.01
N ASN A 204 3.35 -23.95 8.90
CA ASN A 204 2.93 -24.67 10.08
C ASN A 204 4.20 -25.09 10.84
N GLU A 205 4.19 -24.98 12.17
CA GLU A 205 5.27 -25.45 13.04
C GLU A 205 5.59 -26.94 12.81
#